data_AF-A0A552ANL8-F1
#
_entry.id   AF-A0A552ANL8-F1
#
_cell.length_a   1.000
_cell.length_b   1.000
_cell.length_c   1.000
_cell.angle_alpha   90.00
_cell.angle_beta   90.00
_cell.angle_gamma   90.00
#
_symmetry.space_group_name_H-M   'P 1'
#
loop_
_entity.id
_entity.type
_entity.pdbx_description
1 polymer ?
#
loop_
_entity_poly.entity_id
_entity_poly.type
_entity_poly.pdbx_seq_one_letter_code
_entity_poly.pdbx_strand_id
1 'polypeptide(L)' 'MTAKEQLLQEIEKSSEPLLQEVLDFLLSVRSEKYPETRKPIWQIAQEIMADVPPEIIAQLPTDGAEQHDHYLYGTPKRKE' A
#
# COMPACT_ATOMS: atom_id res chain seq x y z
N MET A 1 -25.10 -1.93 24.60
CA MET A 1 -23.70 -2.27 24.91
C MET A 1 -22.99 -2.50 23.60
N THR A 2 -21.94 -1.74 23.32
CA THR A 2 -21.16 -1.85 22.07
C THR A 2 -20.07 -2.92 22.22
N ALA A 3 -19.56 -3.46 21.11
CA ALA A 3 -18.47 -4.44 21.12
C ALA A 3 -17.22 -3.91 21.85
N LYS A 4 -16.96 -2.60 21.76
CA LYS A 4 -15.87 -1.92 22.46
C LYS A 4 -16.06 -1.95 23.98
N GLU A 5 -17.27 -1.68 24.47
CA GLU A 5 -17.59 -1.69 25.90
C GLU A 5 -17.47 -3.10 26.50
N GLN A 6 -17.90 -4.14 25.76
CA GLN A 6 -17.75 -5.53 26.18
C GLN A 6 -16.29 -5.96 26.26
N LEU A 7 -15.48 -5.58 25.28
CA LEU A 7 -14.07 -5.92 25.25
C LEU A 7 -13.31 -5.30 26.43
N LEU A 8 -13.58 -4.03 26.76
CA LEU A 8 -12.95 -3.36 27.90
C LEU A 8 -13.30 -4.04 29.22
N GLN A 9 -14.57 -4.44 29.41
CA GLN A 9 -14.98 -5.15 30.63
C GLN A 9 -14.34 -6.53 30.78
N GLU A 10 -14.12 -7.26 29.69
CA GLU A 10 -13.47 -8.57 29.73
C GLU A 10 -11.96 -8.46 29.92
N ILE A 11 -11.32 -7.42 29.37
CA ILE A 11 -9.90 -7.14 29.60
C ILE A 11 -9.64 -6.86 31.09
N GLU A 12 -10.49 -6.06 31.74
CA GLU A 12 -10.33 -5.70 33.16
C GLU A 12 -10.43 -6.90 34.12
N LYS A 13 -11.13 -7.97 33.73
CA LYS A 13 -11.39 -9.15 34.57
C LYS A 13 -10.47 -10.34 34.25
N SER A 14 -9.69 -10.25 33.17
CA SER A 14 -8.87 -11.34 32.65
C SER A 14 -7.48 -11.39 33.28
N SER A 15 -6.85 -12.55 33.22
CA SER A 15 -5.46 -12.74 33.64
C SER A 15 -4.47 -12.29 32.56
N GLU A 16 -3.29 -11.83 32.97
CA GLU A 16 -2.22 -11.37 32.06
C GLU A 16 -1.89 -12.35 30.91
N PRO A 17 -1.79 -13.67 31.12
CA PRO A 17 -1.48 -14.61 30.03
C PRO A 17 -2.56 -14.64 28.94
N LEU A 18 -3.83 -14.51 29.32
CA LEU A 18 -4.95 -14.46 28.38
C LEU A 18 -4.97 -13.12 27.63
N LEU A 19 -4.63 -12.02 28.32
CA LEU A 19 -4.50 -10.71 27.69
C LEU A 19 -3.41 -10.72 26.61
N GLN A 20 -2.28 -11.38 26.87
CA GLN A 20 -1.21 -11.52 25.89
C GLN A 20 -1.67 -12.29 24.65
N GLU A 21 -2.37 -13.42 24.82
CA GLU A 21 -2.88 -14.22 23.70
C GLU A 21 -3.89 -13.43 22.85
N VAL A 22 -4.80 -12.69 23.50
CA VAL A 22 -5.78 -11.85 22.80
C VAL A 22 -5.10 -10.67 22.07
N LEU A 23 -4.06 -10.07 22.67
CA LEU A 23 -3.27 -9.02 22.04
C LEU A 23 -2.54 -9.54 20.79
N ASP A 24 -1.88 -10.69 20.91
CA ASP A 24 -1.16 -11.32 19.81
C ASP A 24 -2.11 -11.66 18.65
N PHE A 25 -3.28 -12.21 18.96
CA PHE A 25 -4.34 -12.44 17.98
C PHE A 25 -4.80 -11.15 17.28
N LEU A 26 -5.06 -10.09 18.04
CA LEU A 26 -5.48 -8.79 17.49
C LEU A 26 -4.43 -8.18 16.58
N LEU A 27 -3.15 -8.28 16.95
CA LEU A 27 -2.03 -7.80 16.14
C LEU A 27 -1.90 -8.61 14.84
N SER A 28 -2.05 -9.93 14.88
CA SER A 28 -2.04 -10.79 13.68
C SER A 28 -3.19 -10.43 12.73
N VAL A 29 -4.42 -10.35 13.24
CA VAL A 29 -5.61 -10.03 12.44
C VAL A 29 -5.51 -8.64 11.82
N ARG A 30 -4.97 -7.66 12.57
CA ARG A 30 -4.71 -6.31 12.06
C ARG A 30 -3.70 -6.35 10.91
N SER A 31 -2.57 -7.02 11.09
CA SER A 31 -1.56 -7.16 10.04
C SER A 31 -2.09 -7.82 8.76
N GLU A 32 -2.96 -8.83 8.90
CA GLU A 32 -3.49 -9.60 7.76
C GLU A 32 -4.67 -8.93 7.06
N LYS A 33 -5.63 -8.40 7.82
CA LYS A 33 -6.91 -7.92 7.27
C LYS A 33 -7.00 -6.41 7.13
N TYR A 34 -6.24 -5.68 7.95
CA TYR A 34 -6.21 -4.22 7.99
C TYR A 34 -4.76 -3.74 7.95
N PRO A 35 -3.99 -4.05 6.89
CA PRO A 35 -2.62 -3.60 6.80
C PRO A 35 -2.60 -2.09 7.02
N GLU A 36 -1.99 -1.67 8.14
CA GLU A 36 -2.00 -0.29 8.67
C GLU A 36 -1.56 0.75 7.63
N THR A 37 -0.89 0.31 6.57
CA THR A 37 -0.47 1.17 5.46
C THR A 37 -0.47 0.40 4.15
N ARG A 38 -1.62 0.32 3.47
CA ARG A 38 -1.54 0.23 2.00
C ARG A 38 -0.96 1.56 1.54
N LYS A 39 0.32 1.55 1.18
CA LYS A 39 0.98 2.72 0.59
C LYS A 39 0.11 3.26 -0.54
N PRO A 40 -0.10 4.57 -0.64
CA PRO A 40 -0.79 5.13 -1.80
C PRO A 40 -0.03 4.72 -3.08
N ILE A 41 -0.76 4.58 -4.18
CA ILE A 41 -0.19 4.11 -5.47
C ILE A 41 1.02 4.95 -5.88
N TRP A 42 1.00 6.26 -5.61
CA TRP A 42 2.12 7.14 -5.93
C TRP A 42 3.40 6.76 -5.17
N GLN A 43 3.29 6.32 -3.91
CA GLN A 43 4.44 5.96 -3.08
C GLN A 43 5.05 4.64 -3.55
N ILE A 44 4.20 3.71 -3.99
CA ILE A 44 4.63 2.47 -4.66
C ILE A 44 5.37 2.80 -5.95
N ALA A 45 4.85 3.72 -6.78
CA ALA A 45 5.51 4.14 -8.00
C ALA A 45 6.86 4.83 -7.73
N GLN A 46 6.94 5.65 -6.68
CA GLN A 46 8.21 6.28 -6.28
C GLN A 46 9.25 5.24 -5.86
N GLU A 47 8.86 4.22 -5.10
CA GLU A 47 9.75 3.13 -4.69
C GLU A 47 10.26 2.31 -5.87
N ILE A 48 9.39 2.02 -6.86
CA ILE A 48 9.80 1.32 -8.10
C ILE A 48 10.80 2.16 -8.91
N MET A 49 10.62 3.47 -8.95
CA MET A 49 11.45 4.38 -9.73
C MET A 49 12.74 4.82 -9.00
N ALA A 50 12.93 4.43 -7.73
CA ALA A 50 14.01 4.93 -6.89
C ALA A 50 15.42 4.61 -7.42
N ASP A 51 15.57 3.45 -8.06
CA ASP A 51 16.85 2.96 -8.59
C ASP A 51 17.09 3.34 -10.06
N VAL A 52 16.19 4.12 -10.68
CA VAL A 52 16.29 4.50 -12.08
C VAL A 52 17.27 5.69 -12.25
N PRO A 53 18.31 5.59 -13.09
CA PRO A 53 19.25 6.68 -13.32
C PRO A 53 18.59 7.92 -13.93
N PRO A 54 19.05 9.15 -13.60
CA PRO A 54 18.49 10.40 -14.14
C PRO A 54 18.47 10.46 -15.67
N GLU A 55 19.47 9.87 -16.33
CA GLU A 55 19.58 9.82 -17.79
C GLU A 55 18.46 9.00 -18.44
N ILE A 56 17.94 7.99 -17.73
CA ILE A 56 16.81 7.18 -18.17
C ILE A 56 15.50 7.93 -17.91
N ILE A 57 15.39 8.62 -16.77
CA ILE A 57 14.22 9.47 -16.48
C ILE A 57 14.06 10.56 -17.54
N ALA A 58 15.17 11.16 -17.98
CA ALA A 58 15.18 12.18 -19.03
C ALA A 58 14.69 11.68 -20.41
N GLN A 59 14.68 10.37 -20.63
CA GLN A 59 14.18 9.75 -21.87
C GLN A 59 12.68 9.42 -21.80
N LEU A 60 12.03 9.60 -20.64
CA LEU A 60 10.61 9.29 -20.51
C LEU A 60 9.75 10.21 -21.38
N PRO A 61 8.64 9.68 -21.92
CA PRO A 61 7.67 10.49 -22.66
C PRO A 61 7.08 11.63 -21.82
N THR A 62 7.08 12.85 -22.36
CA THR A 62 6.45 14.01 -21.71
C THR A 62 4.92 13.97 -21.75
N ASP A 63 4.35 13.16 -22.64
CA ASP A 63 2.91 12.94 -22.80
C ASP A 63 2.37 11.84 -21.87
N GLY A 64 3.13 11.47 -20.82
CA GLY A 64 2.71 10.42 -19.89
C GLY A 64 2.55 9.05 -20.55
N ALA A 65 3.23 8.84 -21.68
CA ALA A 65 3.15 7.66 -22.52
C ALA A 65 1.81 7.46 -23.25
N GLU A 66 0.97 8.50 -23.43
CA GLU A 66 -0.32 8.41 -24.14
C GLU A 66 -0.23 7.77 -25.55
N GLN A 67 0.91 7.91 -26.21
CA GLN A 67 1.19 7.35 -27.53
C GLN A 67 1.79 5.93 -27.44
N HIS A 68 1.10 5.00 -26.78
CA HIS A 68 1.58 3.64 -26.49
C HIS A 68 2.19 2.93 -27.72
N ASP A 69 1.49 2.94 -28.86
CA ASP A 69 1.95 2.26 -30.08
C ASP A 69 3.25 2.87 -30.64
N HIS A 70 3.44 4.18 -30.48
CA HIS A 70 4.67 4.85 -30.87
C HIS A 70 5.85 4.37 -30.02
N TYR A 71 5.67 4.27 -28.70
CA TYR A 71 6.74 3.86 -27.79
C TYR A 71 7.03 2.35 -27.84
N LEU A 72 6.03 1.52 -28.13
CA LEU A 72 6.17 0.06 -28.20
C LEU A 72 6.60 -0.43 -29.58
N TYR A 73 6.10 0.19 -30.65
CA TYR A 73 6.25 -0.32 -32.02
C TYR A 73 6.88 0.69 -32.99
N GLY A 74 7.15 1.93 -32.55
CA GLY A 74 7.71 2.97 -33.42
C GLY A 74 6.73 3.54 -34.45
N THR A 75 5.42 3.31 -34.28
CA THR A 75 4.41 3.89 -35.19
C THR A 75 4.40 5.41 -35.09
N PRO A 76 3.93 6.15 -36.12
CA PRO A 76 3.76 7.59 -36.02
C PRO A 76 2.86 8.00 -34.85
N LYS A 77 3.17 9.12 -34.19
CA LYS A 77 2.31 9.67 -33.12
C LYS A 77 0.93 10.04 -33.68
N ARG A 78 -0.12 9.77 -32.89
CA ARG A 78 -1.48 10.25 -33.17
C ARG A 78 -1.52 11.76 -32.95
N LYS A 79 -2.22 12.47 -33.83
CA LYS A 79 -2.48 13.90 -33.65
C LYS A 79 -3.54 14.08 -32.56
N GLU A 80 -3.31 15.03 -31.66
CA GLU A 80 -4.31 15.52 -30.70
C GLU A 80 -5.47 16.22 -31.41
#